data_AF-A0A391NR94-F1
#
_entry.id   AF-A0A391NR94-F1
#
_cell.length_a   1.000
_cell.length_b   1.000
_cell.length_c   1.000
_cell.angle_alpha   90.00
_cell.angle_beta   90.00
_cell.angle_gamma   90.00
#
_symmetry.space_group_name_H-M   'P 1'
#
loop_
_entity.id
_entity.type
_entity.pdbx_description
1 polymer ?
#
loop_
_entity_poly.entity_id
_entity_poly.type
_entity_poly.pdbx_seq_one_letter_code
_entity_poly.pdbx_strand_id
1 'polypeptide(L)'
;MFKVKRRRGDAWPQPMFFYETGIVRGKMVVLRGYQELVVNVDETQDMLRPNTAMWVFDLHREKGTATISLSGHIEWGDVLFMRNGKRRRGHVLCALDIGPYICLFRTDGVYMYDRVSEGVTLYEALPYPDQVLSASMLNPTTMLVVQRERMLVVELDPSLFQRFSDAD
;
A
#
# COMPACT_ATOMS: atom_id res chain seq x y z
N MET A 1 -8.87 -27.13 -0.76
CA MET A 1 -7.41 -27.06 -0.98
C MET A 1 -7.16 -26.12 -2.16
N PHE A 2 -6.50 -24.99 -1.93
CA PHE A 2 -6.16 -24.02 -2.98
C PHE A 2 -4.90 -24.49 -3.72
N LYS A 3 -4.88 -24.42 -5.06
CA LYS A 3 -3.69 -24.75 -5.86
C LYS A 3 -3.11 -23.46 -6.44
N VAL A 4 -2.06 -22.96 -5.81
CA VAL A 4 -1.33 -21.81 -6.34
C VAL A 4 -0.48 -22.27 -7.53
N LYS A 5 -0.80 -21.78 -8.73
CA LYS A 5 0.01 -22.01 -9.93
C LYS A 5 0.89 -20.79 -10.18
N ARG A 6 2.19 -20.97 -10.00
CA ARG A 6 3.20 -19.96 -10.35
C ARG A 6 3.49 -20.02 -11.85
N ARG A 7 3.45 -18.87 -12.54
CA ARG A 7 4.04 -18.76 -13.88
C ARG A 7 5.56 -18.76 -13.75
N ARG A 8 6.23 -19.60 -14.55
CA ARG A 8 7.68 -19.81 -14.50
C ARG A 8 8.37 -18.55 -15.04
N GLY A 9 9.23 -17.93 -14.23
CA GLY A 9 9.99 -16.73 -14.61
C GLY A 9 9.61 -15.43 -13.88
N ASP A 10 8.43 -15.39 -13.24
CA ASP A 10 8.03 -14.18 -12.49
C ASP A 10 8.85 -14.04 -11.20
N ALA A 11 9.38 -12.84 -10.98
CA ALA A 11 9.97 -12.43 -9.70
C ALA A 11 8.81 -12.25 -8.70
N TRP A 12 8.59 -13.24 -7.84
CA TRP A 12 7.62 -13.14 -6.75
C TRP A 12 8.25 -12.39 -5.57
N PRO A 13 7.45 -11.75 -4.70
CA PRO A 13 8.00 -11.21 -3.46
C PRO A 13 8.68 -12.33 -2.68
N GLN A 14 9.82 -12.01 -2.07
CA GLN A 14 10.38 -12.86 -1.02
C GLN A 14 9.37 -12.97 0.13
N PRO A 15 9.44 -14.01 0.98
CA PRO A 15 8.65 -14.08 2.20
C PRO A 15 8.76 -12.78 3.01
N MET A 16 7.62 -12.30 3.50
CA MET A 16 7.52 -11.05 4.24
C MET A 16 6.69 -11.25 5.50
N PHE A 17 7.01 -10.46 6.53
CA PHE A 17 6.27 -10.37 7.79
C PHE A 17 5.66 -8.98 7.94
N PHE A 18 4.59 -8.87 8.73
CA PHE A 18 3.90 -7.58 8.97
C PHE A 18 3.53 -6.84 7.67
N TYR A 19 3.14 -7.60 6.65
CA TYR A 19 2.66 -7.04 5.39
C TYR A 19 1.18 -6.67 5.52
N GLU A 20 0.79 -5.64 4.79
CA GLU A 20 -0.60 -5.22 4.63
C GLU A 20 -1.12 -5.85 3.33
N THR A 21 -2.38 -6.27 3.29
CA THR A 21 -3.00 -6.73 2.04
C THR A 21 -4.37 -6.14 1.87
N GLY A 22 -4.80 -5.99 0.62
CA GLY A 22 -6.15 -5.58 0.27
C GLY A 22 -6.61 -6.23 -1.03
N ILE A 23 -7.92 -6.19 -1.29
CA ILE A 23 -8.50 -6.62 -2.57
C ILE A 23 -8.94 -5.37 -3.34
N VAL A 24 -8.43 -5.19 -4.55
CA VAL A 24 -8.63 -4.03 -5.41
C VAL A 24 -9.13 -4.49 -6.76
N ARG A 25 -10.41 -4.21 -7.09
CA ARG A 25 -11.03 -4.62 -8.36
C ARG A 25 -10.83 -6.10 -8.70
N GLY A 26 -10.97 -6.97 -7.69
CA GLY A 26 -10.74 -8.42 -7.83
C GLY A 26 -9.28 -8.86 -7.87
N LYS A 27 -8.32 -7.92 -7.78
CA LYS A 27 -6.89 -8.20 -7.63
C LYS A 27 -6.50 -8.16 -6.16
N MET A 28 -5.62 -9.05 -5.71
CA MET A 28 -5.01 -8.95 -4.39
C MET A 28 -3.79 -8.04 -4.47
N VAL A 29 -3.72 -7.01 -3.63
CA VAL A 29 -2.57 -6.14 -3.51
C VAL A 29 -1.88 -6.45 -2.19
N VAL A 30 -0.58 -6.72 -2.24
CA VAL A 30 0.27 -6.87 -1.07
C VAL A 30 1.09 -5.60 -0.94
N LEU A 31 0.86 -4.89 0.15
CA LEU A 31 1.45 -3.62 0.55
C LEU A 31 2.47 -3.87 1.66
N ARG A 32 3.59 -3.15 1.62
CA ARG A 32 4.60 -3.15 2.71
C ARG A 32 5.02 -4.58 3.10
N GLY A 33 5.44 -4.78 4.34
CA GLY A 33 6.07 -5.98 4.85
C GLY A 33 7.56 -5.78 5.11
N TYR A 34 8.10 -6.64 5.94
CA TYR A 34 9.53 -6.72 6.21
C TYR A 34 10.04 -8.07 5.73
N GLN A 35 11.13 -8.04 4.99
CA GLN A 35 11.89 -9.22 4.63
C GLN A 35 12.95 -9.43 5.71
N GLU A 36 13.08 -10.67 6.17
CA GLU A 36 14.18 -11.06 7.04
C GLU A 36 15.48 -10.95 6.24
N LEU A 37 16.42 -10.09 6.67
CA LEU A 37 17.79 -10.26 6.21
C LEU A 37 18.34 -11.48 6.92
N VAL A 38 18.70 -12.50 6.15
CA VAL A 38 19.63 -13.51 6.63
C VAL A 38 21.00 -12.82 6.76
N VAL A 39 21.24 -12.19 7.91
CA VAL A 39 22.57 -11.68 8.27
C VAL A 39 23.34 -12.85 8.87
N ASN A 40 24.57 -13.07 8.40
CA ASN A 40 25.47 -14.08 8.97
C ASN A 40 25.56 -13.92 10.50
N VAL A 41 25.57 -15.07 11.18
CA VAL A 41 25.25 -15.32 12.60
C VAL A 41 26.21 -14.65 13.62
N ASP A 42 27.11 -13.77 13.19
CA ASP A 42 28.18 -13.28 14.07
C ASP A 42 27.85 -11.99 14.83
N GLU A 43 26.86 -11.20 14.41
CA GLU A 43 26.48 -9.98 15.17
C GLU A 43 24.96 -9.81 15.23
N THR A 44 24.45 -9.82 16.46
CA THR A 44 23.04 -9.78 16.85
C THR A 44 22.41 -8.42 16.56
N GLN A 45 21.82 -8.28 15.38
CA GLN A 45 20.65 -7.44 15.17
C GLN A 45 19.83 -8.03 14.02
N ASP A 46 18.65 -8.56 14.33
CA ASP A 46 17.66 -8.97 13.34
C ASP A 46 17.23 -7.73 12.54
N MET A 47 17.97 -7.43 11.48
CA MET A 47 17.67 -6.30 10.62
C MET A 47 16.54 -6.70 9.69
N LEU A 48 15.33 -6.29 10.04
CA LEU A 48 14.20 -6.36 9.13
C LEU A 48 14.37 -5.35 7.98
N ARG A 49 14.47 -5.83 6.74
CA ARG A 49 14.49 -4.95 5.56
C ARG A 49 13.05 -4.58 5.19
N PRO A 50 12.67 -3.29 5.15
CA PRO A 50 11.36 -2.91 4.66
C PRO A 50 11.24 -3.30 3.17
N ASN A 51 10.12 -3.93 2.82
CA ASN A 51 9.76 -4.19 1.44
C ASN A 51 9.52 -2.87 0.71
N THR A 52 10.23 -2.67 -0.38
CA THR A 52 10.15 -1.47 -1.21
C THR A 52 9.36 -1.74 -2.48
N ALA A 53 8.45 -2.71 -2.53
CA ALA A 53 7.52 -2.90 -3.64
C ALA A 53 6.07 -3.17 -3.22
N MET A 54 5.10 -2.66 -3.98
CA MET A 54 3.72 -3.10 -3.95
C MET A 54 3.57 -4.24 -4.95
N TRP A 55 2.98 -5.34 -4.54
CA TRP A 55 2.80 -6.50 -5.41
C TRP A 55 1.33 -6.65 -5.73
N VAL A 56 0.99 -6.71 -7.02
CA VAL A 56 -0.40 -6.80 -7.48
C VAL A 56 -0.61 -8.16 -8.11
N PHE A 57 -1.55 -8.92 -7.56
CA PHE A 57 -1.88 -10.28 -7.97
C PHE A 57 -3.29 -10.35 -8.54
N ASP A 58 -3.43 -11.01 -9.69
CA ASP A 58 -4.73 -11.44 -10.18
C ASP A 58 -5.21 -12.68 -9.44
N LEU A 59 -6.47 -12.64 -8.98
CA LEU A 59 -7.17 -13.79 -8.43
C LEU A 59 -8.16 -14.30 -9.47
N HIS A 60 -7.96 -15.53 -9.95
CA HIS A 60 -8.89 -16.18 -10.86
C HIS A 60 -9.47 -17.44 -10.23
N ARG A 61 -10.73 -17.76 -10.55
CA ARG A 61 -11.36 -19.01 -10.17
C ARG A 61 -11.92 -19.68 -11.42
N GLU A 62 -11.44 -20.87 -11.73
CA GLU A 62 -11.94 -21.66 -12.85
C GLU A 62 -12.20 -23.10 -12.39
N LYS A 63 -13.41 -23.62 -12.65
CA LYS A 63 -13.80 -25.02 -12.41
C LYS A 63 -13.39 -25.55 -11.02
N GLY A 64 -13.64 -24.76 -9.98
CA GLY A 64 -13.33 -25.12 -8.59
C GLY A 64 -11.86 -24.94 -8.18
N THR A 65 -10.97 -24.51 -9.08
CA THR A 65 -9.59 -24.17 -8.77
C THR A 65 -9.43 -22.65 -8.70
N ALA A 66 -8.88 -22.13 -7.60
CA ALA A 66 -8.45 -20.74 -7.52
C ALA A 66 -6.96 -20.63 -7.85
N THR A 67 -6.59 -19.70 -8.72
CA THR A 67 -5.22 -19.40 -9.13
C THR A 67 -4.88 -17.96 -8.81
N ILE A 68 -3.66 -17.75 -8.32
CA ILE A 68 -3.09 -16.43 -8.07
C ILE A 68 -1.94 -16.23 -9.05
N SER A 69 -1.95 -15.15 -9.82
CA SER A 69 -0.87 -14.79 -10.73
C SER A 69 -0.37 -13.39 -10.45
N LEU A 70 0.94 -13.17 -10.53
CA LEU A 70 1.49 -11.83 -10.42
C LEU A 70 1.10 -11.03 -11.68
N SER A 71 0.41 -9.92 -11.47
CA SER A 71 -0.06 -9.03 -12.54
C SER A 71 0.85 -7.82 -12.72
N GLY A 72 1.59 -7.45 -11.66
CA GLY A 72 2.56 -6.38 -11.69
C GLY A 72 3.16 -6.14 -10.32
N HIS A 73 4.22 -5.33 -10.27
CA HIS A 73 4.74 -4.79 -9.03
C HIS A 73 5.14 -3.33 -9.26
N ILE A 74 5.05 -2.53 -8.20
CA ILE A 74 5.46 -1.12 -8.20
C ILE A 74 6.54 -0.97 -7.14
N GLU A 75 7.78 -0.69 -7.54
CA GLU A 75 8.85 -0.42 -6.58
C GLU A 75 8.63 0.96 -5.90
N TRP A 76 8.35 0.95 -4.60
CA TRP A 76 8.35 2.09 -3.68
C TRP A 76 9.74 2.72 -3.48
N GLY A 77 10.78 2.18 -4.13
CA GLY A 77 12.11 2.78 -4.15
C GLY A 77 12.03 4.26 -4.54
N ASP A 78 11.07 4.61 -5.41
CA ASP A 78 10.85 5.97 -5.88
C ASP A 78 9.41 6.12 -6.41
N VAL A 79 8.40 6.28 -5.54
CA VAL A 79 7.09 6.73 -6.06
C VAL A 79 7.29 8.12 -6.63
N LEU A 80 7.13 8.23 -7.95
CA LEU A 80 7.16 9.50 -8.66
C LEU A 80 5.83 10.20 -8.42
N PHE A 81 5.81 11.14 -7.49
CA PHE A 81 4.66 12.01 -7.28
C PHE A 81 4.92 13.37 -7.91
N MET A 82 3.84 14.04 -8.31
CA MET A 82 3.89 15.40 -8.80
C MET A 82 3.69 16.36 -7.62
N ARG A 83 4.70 17.19 -7.34
CA ARG A 83 4.59 18.30 -6.37
C ARG A 83 4.98 19.59 -7.07
N ASN A 84 4.06 20.55 -7.14
CA ASN A 84 4.24 21.83 -7.85
C ASN A 84 4.69 21.62 -9.31
N GLY A 85 4.07 20.66 -10.02
CA GLY A 85 4.40 20.34 -11.41
C GLY A 85 5.74 19.62 -11.62
N LYS A 86 6.49 19.29 -10.56
CA LYS A 86 7.77 18.57 -10.63
C LYS A 86 7.63 17.15 -10.09
N ARG A 87 8.20 16.19 -10.82
CA ARG A 87 8.36 14.81 -10.36
C ARG A 87 9.33 14.76 -9.18
N ARG A 88 8.91 14.15 -8.08
CA ARG A 88 9.72 13.98 -6.86
C ARG A 88 9.68 12.51 -6.42
N ARG A 89 10.75 12.10 -5.75
CA ARG A 89 10.94 10.77 -5.19
C ARG A 89 10.70 10.81 -3.69
N GLY A 90 10.11 9.77 -3.13
CA GLY A 90 9.86 9.69 -1.69
C GLY A 90 9.42 8.32 -1.22
N HIS A 91 9.80 7.99 0.01
CA HIS A 91 9.45 6.73 0.66
C HIS A 91 8.04 6.80 1.25
N VAL A 92 7.25 5.76 0.98
CA VAL A 92 5.93 5.53 1.61
C VAL A 92 6.14 4.69 2.86
N LEU A 93 5.51 5.10 3.95
CA LEU A 93 5.71 4.54 5.30
C LEU A 93 4.56 3.61 5.69
N CYS A 94 3.34 3.93 5.25
CA CYS A 94 2.13 3.17 5.50
C CYS A 94 1.17 3.37 4.32
N ALA A 95 0.34 2.38 4.01
CA ALA A 95 -0.70 2.49 3.00
C ALA A 95 -2.04 2.00 3.55
N LEU A 96 -3.13 2.69 3.21
CA LEU A 96 -4.47 2.34 3.68
C LEU A 96 -5.45 2.34 2.49
N ASP A 97 -6.13 1.21 2.30
CA ASP A 97 -7.22 1.09 1.35
C ASP A 97 -8.46 1.79 1.91
N ILE A 98 -8.98 2.78 1.17
CA ILE A 98 -10.20 3.50 1.54
C ILE A 98 -11.33 3.27 0.51
N GLY A 99 -11.18 2.28 -0.38
CA GLY A 99 -12.15 1.94 -1.42
C GLY A 99 -11.67 2.42 -2.79
N PRO A 100 -12.02 3.63 -3.25
CA PRO A 100 -11.63 4.09 -4.58
C PRO A 100 -10.17 4.55 -4.69
N TYR A 101 -9.54 4.85 -3.55
CA TYR A 101 -8.15 5.28 -3.48
C TYR A 101 -7.35 4.41 -2.50
N ILE A 102 -6.03 4.46 -2.63
CA ILE A 102 -5.10 4.03 -1.58
C ILE A 102 -4.47 5.28 -0.99
N CYS A 103 -4.67 5.52 0.30
CA CYS A 103 -3.93 6.53 1.03
C CYS A 103 -2.49 6.04 1.23
N LEU A 104 -1.52 6.83 0.81
CA LEU A 104 -0.09 6.60 0.97
C LEU A 104 0.44 7.63 1.95
N PHE A 105 0.86 7.17 3.13
CA PHE A 105 1.37 8.04 4.17
C PHE A 105 2.88 8.21 4.04
N ARG A 106 3.31 9.47 4.09
CA ARG A 106 4.72 9.89 4.13
C ARG A 106 4.94 10.78 5.35
N THR A 107 6.20 11.06 5.67
CA THR A 107 6.52 12.03 6.74
C THR A 107 5.95 13.41 6.46
N ASP A 108 5.77 13.77 5.19
CA ASP A 108 5.33 15.10 4.77
C ASP A 108 3.82 15.21 4.47
N GLY A 109 3.07 14.10 4.45
CA GLY A 109 1.65 14.16 4.09
C GLY A 109 1.00 12.83 3.72
N VAL A 110 -0.29 12.92 3.42
CA VAL A 110 -1.14 11.87 2.89
C VAL A 110 -1.30 12.08 1.39
N TYR A 111 -0.95 11.08 0.61
CA TYR A 111 -1.13 11.07 -0.83
C TYR A 111 -2.23 10.09 -1.18
N MET A 112 -3.08 10.44 -2.13
CA MET A 112 -4.10 9.53 -2.65
C MET A 112 -3.63 8.97 -3.98
N TYR A 113 -3.52 7.64 -4.03
CA TYR A 113 -3.36 6.90 -5.26
C TYR A 113 -4.73 6.55 -5.83
N ASP A 114 -5.08 7.17 -6.95
CA ASP A 114 -6.28 6.87 -7.73
C ASP A 114 -6.07 5.56 -8.49
N ARG A 115 -6.90 4.57 -8.14
CA ARG A 115 -6.87 3.21 -8.72
C ARG A 115 -7.35 3.17 -10.17
N VAL A 116 -8.05 4.21 -10.62
CA VAL A 116 -8.62 4.30 -11.98
C VAL A 116 -7.61 4.93 -12.92
N SER A 117 -7.05 6.07 -12.54
CA SER A 117 -6.10 6.81 -13.38
C SER A 117 -4.64 6.39 -13.16
N GLU A 118 -4.38 5.53 -12.18
CA GLU A 118 -3.03 5.17 -11.70
C GLU A 118 -2.20 6.40 -11.28
N GLY A 119 -2.89 7.47 -10.85
CA GLY A 119 -2.28 8.75 -10.50
C GLY A 119 -2.08 8.88 -8.99
N VAL A 120 -1.01 9.57 -8.58
CA VAL A 120 -0.78 9.93 -7.17
C VAL A 120 -0.92 11.44 -7.00
N THR A 121 -1.83 11.87 -6.12
CA THR A 121 -2.04 13.28 -5.80
C THR A 121 -1.80 13.51 -4.31
N LEU A 122 -1.15 14.61 -3.94
CA LEU A 122 -1.10 15.04 -2.54
C LEU A 122 -2.52 15.42 -2.11
N TYR A 123 -3.06 14.75 -1.11
CA TYR A 123 -4.38 15.06 -0.58
C TYR A 123 -4.28 16.12 0.51
N GLU A 124 -3.53 15.81 1.57
CA GLU A 124 -3.37 16.73 2.70
C GLU A 124 -1.98 16.58 3.32
N ALA A 125 -1.42 17.69 3.81
CA ALA A 125 -0.23 17.64 4.65
C ALA A 125 -0.60 17.11 6.04
N LEU A 126 0.26 16.31 6.66
CA LEU A 126 0.03 15.92 8.04
C LEU A 126 0.23 17.15 8.94
N PRO A 127 -0.66 17.39 9.92
CA PRO A 127 -0.53 18.53 10.84
C PRO A 127 0.79 18.48 11.63
N TYR A 128 1.32 17.27 11.82
CA TYR A 128 2.62 17.03 12.42
C TYR A 128 3.44 16.13 11.48
N PRO A 129 4.45 16.69 10.78
CA PRO A 129 5.34 15.91 9.93
C PRO A 129 6.16 14.90 10.76
N ASP A 130 5.74 13.63 10.75
CA ASP A 130 6.41 12.53 11.44
C ASP A 130 6.08 11.19 10.77
N GLN A 131 6.85 10.15 11.10
CA GLN A 131 6.64 8.81 10.59
C GLN A 131 5.29 8.25 11.04
N VAL A 132 4.44 7.95 10.06
CA VAL A 132 3.22 7.16 10.27
C VAL A 132 3.60 5.69 10.40
N LEU A 133 3.31 5.12 11.58
CA LEU A 133 3.59 3.72 11.89
C LEU A 133 2.49 2.80 11.36
N SER A 134 1.24 3.23 11.50
CA SER A 134 0.04 2.52 11.05
C SER A 134 -1.10 3.51 10.84
N ALA A 135 -2.06 3.16 9.99
CA ALA A 135 -3.31 3.87 9.82
C ALA A 135 -4.46 2.87 9.67
N SER A 136 -5.65 3.24 10.13
CA SER A 136 -6.86 2.42 9.99
C SER A 136 -8.08 3.29 9.73
N MET A 137 -9.04 2.77 8.97
CA MET A 137 -10.36 3.40 8.82
C MET A 137 -11.19 3.15 10.07
N LEU A 138 -11.70 4.22 10.69
CA LEU A 138 -12.71 4.13 11.76
C LEU A 138 -14.12 4.07 11.18
N ASN A 139 -14.34 4.80 10.09
CA ASN A 139 -15.56 4.81 9.29
C ASN A 139 -15.18 5.29 7.86
N PRO A 140 -16.11 5.33 6.88
CA PRO A 140 -15.78 5.68 5.50
C PRO A 140 -15.08 7.03 5.30
N THR A 141 -15.23 7.98 6.21
CA THR A 141 -14.69 9.34 6.09
C THR A 141 -13.70 9.69 7.20
N THR A 142 -13.32 8.75 8.07
CA THR A 142 -12.45 9.05 9.21
C THR A 142 -11.38 7.97 9.36
N MET A 143 -10.13 8.41 9.41
CA MET A 143 -8.96 7.57 9.63
C MET A 143 -8.37 7.84 11.01
N LEU A 144 -7.90 6.79 11.68
CA LEU A 144 -6.98 6.88 12.80
C LEU A 144 -5.57 6.65 12.28
N VAL A 145 -4.67 7.62 12.50
CA VAL A 145 -3.27 7.58 12.08
C VAL A 145 -2.39 7.56 13.32
N VAL A 146 -1.55 6.53 13.43
CA VAL A 146 -0.65 6.34 14.57
C VAL A 146 0.75 6.79 14.19
N GLN A 147 1.29 7.74 14.95
CA GLN A 147 2.69 8.18 14.93
C GLN A 147 3.37 7.72 16.23
N ARG A 148 4.70 7.88 16.32
CA ARG A 148 5.48 7.37 17.47
C ARG A 148 4.99 7.91 18.81
N GLU A 149 4.70 9.20 18.89
CA GLU A 149 4.36 9.88 20.15
C GLU A 149 2.88 10.26 20.24
N ARG A 150 2.08 10.00 19.20
CA ARG A 150 0.70 10.51 19.12
C ARG A 150 -0.18 9.71 18.18
N MET A 151 -1.48 9.92 18.33
CA MET A 151 -2.51 9.45 17.40
C MET A 151 -3.24 10.66 16.84
N LEU A 152 -3.52 10.62 15.54
CA LEU A 152 -4.23 11.65 14.81
C LEU A 152 -5.53 11.08 14.26
N VAL A 153 -6.59 11.86 14.33
CA VAL A 153 -7.82 11.59 13.59
C VAL A 153 -7.76 12.44 12.33
N VAL A 154 -7.83 11.80 11.17
CA VAL A 154 -7.81 12.46 9.86
C VAL A 154 -9.18 12.28 9.22
N GLU A 155 -9.82 13.39 8.89
CA GLU A 155 -11.11 13.40 8.21
C GLU A 155 -10.90 13.48 6.70
N LEU A 156 -11.53 12.56 5.98
CA LEU A 156 -11.54 12.54 4.52
C LEU A 156 -12.77 13.32 4.03
N ASP A 157 -12.57 14.13 3.00
CA ASP A 157 -13.66 14.84 2.33
C ASP A 157 -14.66 13.80 1.77
N PRO A 158 -15.93 13.81 2.22
CA PRO A 158 -16.96 12.90 1.71
C PRO A 158 -17.13 12.94 0.19
N SER A 159 -16.80 14.07 -0.45
CA SER A 159 -16.89 14.23 -1.91
C SER A 159 -16.00 13.25 -2.68
N LEU A 160 -14.92 12.76 -2.06
CA LEU A 160 -14.03 11.75 -2.63
C LEU A 160 -14.77 10.45 -2.97
N PHE A 161 -15.83 10.14 -2.22
CA PHE A 161 -16.62 8.91 -2.39
C PHE A 161 -17.83 9.10 -3.31
N GLN A 162 -18.24 10.34 -3.59
CA GLN A 162 -19.39 10.65 -4.46
C GLN A 162 -19.14 10.28 -5.93
N ARG A 163 -17.89 10.22 -6.38
CA ARG A 163 -17.56 9.78 -7.76
C ARG A 163 -18.02 8.35 -8.09
N PHE A 164 -18.38 7.56 -7.09
CA PHE A 164 -18.77 6.16 -7.25
C PHE A 164 -20.26 5.91 -6.97
N SER A 165 -21.04 6.95 -6.61
CA SER A 165 -22.50 6.82 -6.46
C SER A 165 -23.27 6.90 -7.79
N ASP A 166 -22.62 7.29 -8.88
CA ASP A 166 -23.23 7.40 -10.21
C ASP A 166 -23.03 6.15 -11.09
N ALA A 167 -22.47 5.07 -10.53
CA ALA A 167 -22.23 3.80 -11.23
C ALA A 167 -23.13 2.69 -10.66
N ASP A 168 -24.45 2.89 -10.75
CA ASP A 168 -25.48 1.85 -10.60
C ASP A 168 -26.04 1.43 -11.97
#